data_AF-A0A4S1WVU3-F1
#
_entry.id   AF-A0A4S1WVU3-F1
#
_cell.length_a   1.000
_cell.length_b   1.000
_cell.length_c   1.000
_cell.angle_alpha   90.00
_cell.angle_beta   90.00
_cell.angle_gamma   90.00
#
_symmetry.space_group_name_H-M   'P 1'
#
loop_
_entity.id
_entity.type
_entity.pdbx_description
1 polymer ?
#
loop_
_entity_poly.entity_id
_entity_poly.type
_entity_poly.pdbx_seq_one_letter_code
_entity_poly.pdbx_strand_id
1 'polypeptide(L)'
;MRAAALLLLLALGGCSGGQSGGNGQAPQDLESAAIARGLVRDPDDSDLTGLYARDTDRICIVRTGSTYRIGAYVDYGDRITCSGSGTVERDGGRLRIALGKDGGCRFDAQYDGDHIKFPGVLPDACKPLCARRASFTGLEVTRLSESGAEAAAMRDAAGRRLCGE
;
A
#
# COMPACT_ATOMS: atom_id res chain seq x y z
N MET A 1 41.67 -65.54 -23.50
CA MET A 1 40.62 -66.32 -22.81
C MET A 1 40.95 -66.27 -21.32
N ARG A 2 40.28 -65.39 -20.58
CA ARG A 2 39.10 -65.68 -19.75
C ARG A 2 39.51 -65.93 -18.29
N ALA A 3 39.17 -64.92 -17.47
CA ALA A 3 38.68 -65.05 -16.10
C ALA A 3 39.60 -65.69 -15.06
N ALA A 4 40.38 -64.85 -14.39
CA ALA A 4 40.57 -64.97 -12.94
C ALA A 4 40.29 -63.60 -12.31
N ALA A 5 39.05 -63.14 -12.54
CA ALA A 5 38.39 -62.17 -11.67
C ALA A 5 37.94 -62.89 -10.39
N LEU A 6 37.57 -62.10 -9.38
CA LEU A 6 37.03 -62.49 -8.06
C LEU A 6 38.09 -62.58 -6.96
N LEU A 7 38.52 -61.44 -6.42
CA LEU A 7 38.90 -61.37 -4.99
C LEU A 7 39.04 -59.97 -4.35
N LEU A 8 38.67 -58.86 -5.01
CA LEU A 8 38.84 -57.53 -4.40
C LEU A 8 37.61 -56.59 -4.54
N LEU A 9 36.39 -57.12 -4.36
CA LEU A 9 35.14 -56.34 -4.41
C LEU A 9 34.41 -56.20 -3.06
N LEU A 10 35.11 -56.34 -1.93
CA LEU A 10 34.49 -56.34 -0.59
C LEU A 10 34.74 -55.06 0.25
N ALA A 11 35.01 -53.92 -0.38
CA ALA A 11 35.26 -52.66 0.31
C ALA A 11 34.22 -51.56 0.05
N LEU A 12 32.92 -51.90 0.06
CA LEU A 12 31.84 -50.91 0.21
C LEU A 12 31.08 -51.16 1.51
N GLY A 13 31.79 -50.98 2.63
CA GLY A 13 31.15 -50.76 3.93
C GLY A 13 30.45 -49.40 3.91
N GLY A 14 29.15 -49.40 4.21
CA GLY A 14 28.26 -48.28 4.04
C GLY A 14 28.65 -47.00 4.78
N CYS A 15 28.54 -45.87 4.09
CA CYS A 15 28.27 -44.60 4.75
C CYS A 15 26.86 -44.68 5.34
N SER A 16 26.77 -44.93 6.64
CA SER A 16 25.56 -44.64 7.40
C SER A 16 25.22 -43.16 7.20
N GLY A 17 24.03 -42.89 6.66
CA GLY A 17 23.52 -41.55 6.48
C GLY A 17 23.67 -40.77 7.78
N GLY A 18 24.43 -39.68 7.71
CA GLY A 18 24.61 -38.77 8.83
C GLY A 18 23.24 -38.33 9.32
N GLN A 19 22.99 -38.57 10.61
CA GLN A 19 21.94 -37.88 11.35
C GLN A 19 22.23 -36.38 11.24
N SER A 20 21.53 -35.71 10.34
CA SER A 20 21.39 -34.26 10.40
C SER A 20 20.54 -33.94 11.62
N GLY A 21 21.20 -33.88 12.77
CA GLY A 21 20.77 -33.07 13.90
C GLY A 21 20.84 -31.62 13.48
N GLY A 22 19.83 -31.16 12.76
CA GLY A 22 19.61 -29.75 12.44
C GLY A 22 18.41 -29.29 13.25
N ASN A 23 18.63 -28.36 14.18
CA ASN A 23 17.59 -27.70 14.95
C ASN A 23 16.37 -27.39 14.09
N GLY A 24 15.20 -27.82 14.56
CA GLY A 24 13.92 -27.66 13.90
C GLY A 24 13.49 -26.20 13.80
N GLN A 25 14.08 -25.47 12.87
CA GLN A 25 13.38 -24.43 12.13
C GLN A 25 13.25 -24.92 10.69
N ALA A 26 12.00 -25.14 10.27
CA ALA A 26 11.69 -25.31 8.86
C ALA A 26 12.35 -24.18 8.05
N PRO A 27 12.80 -24.45 6.80
CA PRO A 27 13.38 -23.41 5.96
C PRO A 27 12.41 -22.23 5.92
N GLN A 28 12.80 -21.11 6.52
CA GLN A 28 12.04 -19.88 6.38
C GLN A 28 12.11 -19.49 4.92
N ASP A 29 10.94 -19.29 4.31
CA ASP A 29 10.86 -18.76 2.97
C ASP A 29 11.62 -17.42 2.92
N LEU A 30 12.38 -17.22 1.84
CA LEU A 30 13.28 -16.07 1.71
C LEU A 30 12.49 -14.75 1.78
N GLU A 31 11.26 -14.76 1.30
CA GLU A 31 10.32 -13.64 1.38
C GLU A 31 9.92 -13.33 2.82
N SER A 32 9.53 -14.33 3.60
CA SER A 32 9.19 -14.16 5.03
C SER A 32 10.38 -13.62 5.85
N ALA A 33 11.58 -14.13 5.58
CA ALA A 33 12.79 -13.67 6.25
C ALA A 33 13.22 -12.25 5.81
N ALA A 34 12.88 -11.85 4.59
CA ALA A 34 13.11 -10.49 4.10
C ALA A 34 12.10 -9.50 4.69
N ILE A 35 10.81 -9.88 4.77
CA ILE A 35 9.76 -9.11 5.45
C ILE A 35 10.13 -8.87 6.92
N ALA A 36 10.54 -9.92 7.65
CA ALA A 36 10.93 -9.81 9.06
C ALA A 36 12.14 -8.89 9.30
N ARG A 37 12.98 -8.68 8.28
CA ARG A 37 14.14 -7.77 8.32
C ARG A 37 13.82 -6.38 7.75
N GLY A 38 12.58 -6.11 7.37
CA GLY A 38 12.15 -4.86 6.74
C GLY A 38 12.76 -4.62 5.36
N LEU A 39 13.25 -5.68 4.71
CA LEU A 39 13.86 -5.60 3.38
C LEU A 39 12.80 -5.66 2.26
N VAL A 40 11.65 -6.26 2.55
CA VAL A 40 10.49 -6.39 1.65
C VAL A 40 9.24 -5.98 2.43
N ARG A 41 8.29 -5.31 1.76
CA ARG A 41 6.99 -4.94 2.33
C ARG A 41 6.21 -6.20 2.72
N ASP A 42 5.64 -6.21 3.92
CA ASP A 42 4.68 -7.25 4.31
C ASP A 42 3.41 -7.13 3.44
N PRO A 43 3.02 -8.17 2.66
CA PRO A 43 1.80 -8.13 1.86
C PRO A 43 0.52 -8.01 2.72
N ASP A 44 0.59 -8.40 3.99
CA ASP A 44 -0.48 -8.22 4.97
C ASP A 44 -0.41 -6.85 5.67
N ASP A 45 0.58 -6.01 5.35
CA ASP A 45 0.62 -4.62 5.79
C ASP A 45 -0.59 -3.86 5.23
N SER A 46 -1.56 -3.72 6.11
CA SER A 46 -2.86 -3.13 5.86
C SER A 46 -2.88 -1.64 6.18
N ASP A 47 -1.75 -1.05 6.60
CA ASP A 47 -1.73 0.35 6.98
C ASP A 47 -1.76 1.28 5.76
N LEU A 48 -2.88 1.97 5.61
CA LEU A 48 -3.05 3.00 4.60
C LEU A 48 -2.37 4.32 5.00
N THR A 49 -1.99 4.47 6.27
CA THR A 49 -1.48 5.71 6.84
C THR A 49 -0.30 6.22 6.04
N GLY A 50 -0.37 7.49 5.64
CA GLY A 50 0.69 8.11 4.86
C GLY A 50 0.24 9.33 4.08
N LEU A 51 1.24 10.00 3.52
CA LEU A 51 1.08 11.07 2.55
C LEU A 51 1.40 10.53 1.16
N TYR A 52 0.49 10.74 0.23
CA TYR A 52 0.60 10.35 -1.17
C TYR A 52 0.59 11.63 -2.02
N ALA A 53 1.38 11.63 -3.08
CA ALA A 53 1.66 12.83 -3.85
C ALA A 53 1.90 12.54 -5.33
N ARG A 54 1.52 13.52 -6.16
CA ARG A 54 2.02 13.69 -7.53
C ARG A 54 2.03 15.19 -7.82
N ASP A 55 3.19 15.78 -8.09
CA ASP A 55 3.36 17.22 -8.31
C ASP A 55 2.79 18.08 -7.15
N THR A 56 1.68 18.78 -7.38
CA THR A 56 0.92 19.57 -6.39
C THR A 56 -0.25 18.82 -5.78
N ASP A 57 -0.66 17.71 -6.40
CA ASP A 57 -1.78 16.89 -5.93
C ASP A 57 -1.35 16.02 -4.77
N ARG A 58 -2.24 15.88 -3.78
CA ARG A 58 -1.94 15.24 -2.50
C ARG A 58 -3.14 14.45 -2.01
N ILE A 59 -2.87 13.26 -1.47
CA ILE A 59 -3.81 12.51 -0.62
C ILE A 59 -3.13 12.26 0.71
N CYS A 60 -3.82 12.50 1.82
CA CYS A 60 -3.39 12.06 3.13
C CYS A 60 -4.33 10.98 3.62
N ILE A 61 -3.80 10.00 4.33
CA ILE A 61 -4.60 9.01 5.05
C ILE A 61 -4.02 8.89 6.47
N VAL A 62 -4.89 8.94 7.47
CA VAL A 62 -4.52 8.75 8.87
C VAL A 62 -5.48 7.78 9.54
N ARG A 63 -4.96 6.93 10.41
CA ARG A 63 -5.79 6.07 11.25
C ARG A 63 -6.54 6.90 12.30
N THR A 64 -7.84 6.63 12.45
CA THR A 64 -8.70 7.24 13.47
C THR A 64 -9.53 6.14 14.11
N GLY A 65 -9.03 5.61 15.24
CA GLY A 65 -9.59 4.42 15.88
C GLY A 65 -9.48 3.19 14.97
N SER A 66 -10.62 2.54 14.69
CA SER A 66 -10.71 1.39 13.79
C SER A 66 -10.93 1.77 12.31
N THR A 67 -11.02 3.06 12.00
CA THR A 67 -11.28 3.57 10.64
C THR A 67 -10.10 4.39 10.13
N TYR A 68 -10.12 4.76 8.85
CA TYR A 68 -9.18 5.72 8.30
C TYR A 68 -9.89 6.97 7.83
N ARG A 69 -9.32 8.12 8.20
CA ARG A 69 -9.66 9.40 7.62
C ARG A 69 -8.79 9.64 6.39
N ILE A 70 -9.42 10.13 5.33
CA ILE A 70 -8.76 10.52 4.08
C ILE A 70 -8.99 11.99 3.79
N GLY A 71 -7.98 12.63 3.22
CA GLY A 71 -8.05 13.97 2.66
C GLY A 71 -7.47 13.94 1.25
N ALA A 72 -8.15 14.56 0.29
CA ALA A 72 -7.71 14.66 -1.09
C ALA A 72 -7.69 16.12 -1.53
N TYR A 73 -6.58 16.52 -2.15
CA TYR A 73 -6.35 17.85 -2.67
C TYR A 73 -5.77 17.77 -4.08
N VAL A 74 -6.38 18.49 -5.00
CA VAL A 74 -5.90 18.64 -6.39
C VAL A 74 -5.76 20.13 -6.67
N ASP A 75 -4.67 20.51 -7.33
CA ASP A 75 -4.37 21.91 -7.64
C ASP A 75 -3.92 22.07 -9.08
N TYR A 76 -4.76 22.69 -9.90
CA TYR A 76 -4.45 23.05 -11.29
C TYR A 76 -3.90 24.48 -11.44
N GLY A 77 -3.61 25.17 -10.33
CA GLY A 77 -3.23 26.59 -10.31
C GLY A 77 -4.43 27.54 -10.36
N ASP A 78 -4.19 28.84 -10.18
CA ASP A 78 -5.20 29.91 -10.28
C ASP A 78 -6.49 29.67 -9.46
N ARG A 79 -6.34 29.07 -8.27
CA ARG A 79 -7.47 28.68 -7.40
C ARG A 79 -8.46 27.72 -8.09
N ILE A 80 -8.00 26.95 -9.08
CA ILE A 80 -8.72 25.85 -9.71
C ILE A 80 -8.32 24.58 -8.95
N THR A 81 -9.03 24.31 -7.85
CA THR A 81 -8.66 23.25 -6.91
C THR A 81 -9.83 22.34 -6.59
N CYS A 82 -9.54 21.12 -6.17
CA CYS A 82 -10.48 20.27 -5.44
C CYS A 82 -9.95 20.05 -4.03
N SER A 83 -10.84 20.06 -3.04
CA SER A 83 -10.47 19.78 -1.66
C SER A 83 -11.62 19.05 -0.96
N GLY A 84 -11.31 17.89 -0.38
CA GLY A 84 -12.28 17.07 0.32
C GLY A 84 -11.64 16.25 1.43
N SER A 85 -12.39 16.04 2.50
CA SER A 85 -12.05 15.09 3.57
C SER A 85 -13.20 14.10 3.73
N GLY A 86 -12.89 12.93 4.29
CA GLY A 86 -13.89 11.94 4.68
C GLY A 86 -13.23 10.64 5.14
N THR A 87 -13.76 9.51 4.69
CA THR A 87 -13.34 8.18 5.15
C THR A 87 -12.89 7.29 4.01
N VAL A 88 -11.99 6.35 4.32
CA VAL A 88 -11.54 5.32 3.39
C VAL A 88 -11.51 3.95 4.05
N GLU A 89 -11.95 2.94 3.32
CA GLU A 89 -11.87 1.54 3.73
C GLU A 89 -11.13 0.74 2.65
N ARG A 90 -10.22 -0.14 3.06
CA ARG A 90 -9.52 -1.05 2.16
C ARG A 90 -10.29 -2.37 2.03
N ASP A 91 -10.43 -2.82 0.79
CA ASP A 91 -10.93 -4.15 0.43
C ASP A 91 -10.00 -4.75 -0.64
N GLY A 92 -8.96 -5.46 -0.17
CA GLY A 92 -7.89 -5.97 -1.03
C GLY A 92 -7.15 -4.84 -1.75
N GLY A 93 -7.20 -4.87 -3.09
CA GLY A 93 -6.63 -3.85 -3.98
C GLY A 93 -7.57 -2.68 -4.31
N ARG A 94 -8.67 -2.51 -3.56
CA ARG A 94 -9.63 -1.42 -3.74
C ARG A 94 -9.74 -0.57 -2.47
N LEU A 95 -9.97 0.72 -2.67
CA LEU A 95 -10.31 1.68 -1.62
C LEU A 95 -11.73 2.17 -1.84
N ARG A 96 -12.62 1.91 -0.88
CA ARG A 96 -13.94 2.52 -0.81
C ARG A 96 -13.80 3.90 -0.19
N ILE A 97 -13.92 4.95 -1.00
CA ILE A 97 -13.70 6.33 -0.59
C ILE A 97 -15.04 7.05 -0.48
N ALA A 98 -15.22 7.80 0.62
CA ALA A 98 -16.32 8.73 0.80
C ALA A 98 -15.76 10.11 1.19
N LEU A 99 -15.98 11.12 0.35
CA LEU A 99 -15.53 12.48 0.55
C LEU A 99 -16.72 13.45 0.72
N GLY A 100 -16.44 14.57 1.38
CA GLY A 100 -17.38 15.65 1.57
C GLY A 100 -18.29 15.43 2.78
N LYS A 101 -19.15 16.42 3.03
CA LYS A 101 -20.12 16.36 4.12
C LYS A 101 -21.02 15.14 3.94
N ASP A 102 -21.20 14.38 5.03
CA ASP A 102 -22.00 13.15 5.08
C ASP A 102 -21.57 12.04 4.09
N GLY A 103 -20.37 12.18 3.49
CA GLY A 103 -19.84 11.26 2.49
C GLY A 103 -20.67 11.23 1.20
N GLY A 104 -21.15 12.38 0.71
CA GLY A 104 -21.96 12.45 -0.52
C GLY A 104 -21.21 12.05 -1.80
N CYS A 105 -19.90 12.25 -1.86
CA CYS A 105 -19.05 11.83 -2.97
C CYS A 105 -18.46 10.45 -2.66
N ARG A 106 -19.00 9.37 -3.24
CA ARG A 106 -18.55 7.99 -2.99
C ARG A 106 -18.08 7.30 -4.26
N PHE A 107 -16.95 6.63 -4.21
CA PHE A 107 -16.41 5.89 -5.34
C PHE A 107 -15.34 4.87 -4.87
N ASP A 108 -15.05 3.91 -5.74
CA ASP A 108 -13.95 2.98 -5.54
C ASP A 108 -12.70 3.49 -6.27
N ALA A 109 -11.55 3.45 -5.60
CA ALA A 109 -10.23 3.69 -6.19
C ALA A 109 -9.41 2.38 -6.18
N GLN A 110 -8.45 2.28 -7.10
CA GLN A 110 -7.48 1.18 -7.12
C GLN A 110 -6.33 1.50 -6.18
N TYR A 111 -5.83 0.47 -5.51
CA TYR A 111 -4.67 0.55 -4.63
C TYR A 111 -3.82 -0.70 -4.72
N ASP A 112 -2.52 -0.54 -4.92
CA ASP A 112 -1.56 -1.64 -5.08
C ASP A 112 -0.52 -1.71 -3.95
N GLY A 113 -0.69 -0.93 -2.88
CA GLY A 113 0.22 -0.86 -1.75
C GLY A 113 0.90 0.50 -1.60
N ASP A 114 1.18 1.17 -2.71
CA ASP A 114 1.84 2.48 -2.69
C ASP A 114 1.22 3.48 -3.68
N HIS A 115 0.46 3.03 -4.66
CA HIS A 115 -0.22 3.89 -5.62
C HIS A 115 -1.72 3.90 -5.38
N ILE A 116 -2.33 5.08 -5.44
CA ILE A 116 -3.78 5.26 -5.40
C ILE A 116 -4.22 5.83 -6.73
N LYS A 117 -5.19 5.18 -7.38
CA LYS A 117 -5.76 5.62 -8.65
C LYS A 117 -7.27 5.77 -8.57
N PHE A 118 -7.74 7.00 -8.72
CA PHE A 118 -9.16 7.32 -8.80
C PHE A 118 -9.72 6.95 -10.18
N PRO A 119 -11.03 6.68 -10.28
CA PRO A 119 -11.64 6.28 -11.54
C PRO A 119 -11.63 7.42 -12.57
N GLY A 120 -11.65 7.04 -13.85
CA GLY A 120 -11.72 7.98 -14.98
C GLY A 120 -13.06 8.70 -15.12
N VAL A 121 -14.06 8.34 -14.31
CA VAL A 121 -15.35 9.04 -14.18
C VAL A 121 -15.74 9.03 -12.71
N LEU A 122 -16.16 10.18 -12.18
CA LEU A 122 -16.65 10.32 -10.81
C LEU A 122 -18.14 10.71 -10.81
N PRO A 123 -18.89 10.36 -9.75
CA PRO A 123 -20.26 10.80 -9.60
C PRO A 123 -20.38 12.32 -9.54
N ASP A 124 -21.51 12.85 -10.02
CA ASP A 124 -21.81 14.28 -9.97
C ASP A 124 -21.80 14.86 -8.56
N ALA A 125 -22.06 14.03 -7.54
CA ALA A 125 -21.98 14.39 -6.14
C ALA A 125 -20.57 14.83 -5.68
N CYS A 126 -19.53 14.57 -6.47
CA CYS A 126 -18.17 15.01 -6.20
C CYS A 126 -17.88 16.43 -6.70
N LYS A 127 -18.67 16.96 -7.65
CA LYS A 127 -18.49 18.30 -8.23
C LYS A 127 -18.46 19.42 -7.19
N PRO A 128 -19.28 19.42 -6.12
CA PRO A 128 -19.25 20.47 -5.10
C PRO A 128 -17.94 20.57 -4.30
N LEU A 129 -17.07 19.56 -4.34
CA LEU A 129 -15.75 19.58 -3.71
C LEU A 129 -14.69 20.32 -4.54
N CYS A 130 -15.05 20.72 -5.75
CA CYS A 130 -14.14 21.29 -6.72
C CYS A 130 -14.58 22.71 -7.12
N ALA A 131 -13.61 23.59 -7.22
CA ALA A 131 -13.80 24.93 -7.74
C ALA A 131 -13.60 24.93 -9.27
N ARG A 132 -14.46 25.68 -9.96
CA ARG A 132 -14.37 25.93 -11.41
C ARG A 132 -14.37 24.62 -12.21
N ARG A 133 -13.28 24.31 -12.90
CA ARG A 133 -13.10 23.15 -13.79
C ARG A 133 -12.21 22.07 -13.20
N ALA A 134 -11.84 22.18 -11.92
CA ALA A 134 -11.04 21.15 -11.26
C ALA A 134 -11.83 19.84 -11.16
N SER A 135 -11.13 18.71 -11.12
CA SER A 135 -11.73 17.41 -10.83
C SER A 135 -10.76 16.49 -10.12
N PHE A 136 -11.30 15.55 -9.35
CA PHE A 136 -10.58 14.39 -8.82
C PHE A 136 -10.48 13.23 -9.83
N THR A 137 -11.14 13.35 -10.99
CA THR A 137 -11.17 12.32 -12.03
C THR A 137 -9.77 11.90 -12.46
N GLY A 138 -9.49 10.61 -12.45
CA GLY A 138 -8.22 10.06 -12.90
C GLY A 138 -7.01 10.52 -12.07
N LEU A 139 -7.23 11.03 -10.86
CA LEU A 139 -6.14 11.35 -9.94
C LEU A 139 -5.31 10.08 -9.66
N GLU A 140 -4.00 10.19 -9.85
CA GLU A 140 -3.02 9.15 -9.56
C GLU A 140 -1.93 9.73 -8.66
N VAL A 141 -1.71 9.10 -7.52
CA VAL A 141 -0.68 9.53 -6.55
C VAL A 141 0.11 8.34 -6.04
N THR A 142 1.36 8.57 -5.70
CA THR A 142 2.25 7.57 -5.11
C THR A 142 2.56 7.96 -3.68
N ARG A 143 2.73 6.98 -2.79
CA ARG A 143 3.14 7.21 -1.41
C ARG A 143 4.48 7.96 -1.39
N LEU A 144 4.46 9.11 -0.74
CA LEU A 144 5.62 9.94 -0.48
C LEU A 144 6.19 9.70 0.92
N SER A 145 5.31 9.37 1.89
CA SER A 145 5.69 9.12 3.27
C SER A 145 4.69 8.23 3.98
N GLU A 146 5.18 7.43 4.93
CA GLU A 146 4.39 6.57 5.83
C GLU A 146 4.08 7.25 7.17
N SER A 147 4.58 8.47 7.36
CA SER A 147 4.39 9.21 8.61
C SER A 147 2.95 9.70 8.75
N GLY A 148 2.25 9.18 9.76
CA GLY A 148 0.93 9.68 10.15
C GLY A 148 0.96 11.16 10.56
N ALA A 149 2.06 11.64 11.13
CA ALA A 149 2.21 13.05 11.50
C ALA A 149 2.31 13.97 10.27
N GLU A 150 3.06 13.55 9.24
CA GLU A 150 3.15 14.30 7.98
C GLU A 150 1.82 14.28 7.22
N ALA A 151 1.15 13.12 7.19
CA ALA A 151 -0.19 12.98 6.63
C ALA A 151 -1.21 13.89 7.33
N ALA A 152 -1.20 13.94 8.67
CA ALA A 152 -2.08 14.81 9.45
C ALA A 152 -1.78 16.30 9.25
N ALA A 153 -0.54 16.66 8.94
CA ALA A 153 -0.12 18.04 8.70
C ALA A 153 -0.48 18.56 7.30
N MET A 154 -0.93 17.70 6.38
CA MET A 154 -1.30 18.07 5.02
C MET A 154 -2.47 19.07 5.00
N ARG A 155 -2.33 20.10 4.16
CA ARG A 155 -3.27 21.22 4.04
C ARG A 155 -3.70 21.45 2.59
N ASP A 156 -4.90 21.99 2.44
CA ASP A 156 -5.36 22.56 1.17
C ASP A 156 -4.90 24.02 0.97
N ALA A 157 -5.22 24.61 -0.18
CA ALA A 157 -4.93 26.03 -0.47
C ALA A 157 -5.58 27.03 0.51
N ALA A 158 -6.62 26.64 1.24
CA ALA A 158 -7.24 27.47 2.28
C ALA A 158 -6.54 27.29 3.65
N GLY A 159 -5.49 26.47 3.73
CA GLY A 159 -4.76 26.17 4.95
C GLY A 159 -5.47 25.18 5.86
N ARG A 160 -6.59 24.57 5.43
CA ARG A 160 -7.34 23.60 6.25
C ARG A 160 -6.60 22.28 6.28
N ARG A 161 -6.48 21.68 7.47
CA ARG A 161 -5.97 20.31 7.60
C ARG A 161 -7.04 19.33 7.13
N LEU A 162 -6.72 18.50 6.16
CA LEU A 162 -7.69 17.56 5.60
C LEU A 162 -7.78 16.26 6.42
N CYS A 163 -6.65 15.81 6.94
CA CYS A 163 -6.55 14.60 7.77
C CYS A 163 -6.29 14.88 9.26
N GLY A 164 -5.73 16.03 9.60
CA GLY A 164 -5.55 16.45 10.99
C GLY A 164 -6.77 17.21 11.53
N GLU A 165 -6.86 17.29 12.85
CA GLU A 165 -7.83 18.12 13.59
C GLU A 165 -7.49 19.61 13.54
#